data_AF-A0A0A0J802-F1
#
_entry.id   AF-A0A0A0J802-F1
#
_cell.length_a   1.000
_cell.length_b   1.000
_cell.length_c   1.000
_cell.angle_alpha   90.00
_cell.angle_beta   90.00
_cell.angle_gamma   90.00
#
_symmetry.space_group_name_H-M   'P 1'
#
loop_
_entity.id
_entity.type
_entity.pdbx_description
1 polymer ?
#
loop_
_entity_poly.entity_id
_entity_poly.type
_entity_poly.pdbx_seq_one_letter_code
_entity_poly.pdbx_strand_id
1 'polypeptide(L)'
;MPLTLDNIEGEFLRRFPDVAAAVREDAGMDPAGRVDWVLRHYVMPNAIDNRDALREVFDWIERLMQSQDPLVEYWRDVRLLGRTLASPEWTAIAEAYEGPLLAGHWGR
;
A
#
# COMPACT_ATOMS: atom_id res chain seq x y z
N MET A 1 -13.03 7.61 -5.45
CA MET A 1 -12.51 7.53 -6.82
C MET A 1 -11.53 6.37 -6.86
N PRO A 2 -11.66 5.42 -7.79
CA PRO A 2 -10.68 4.36 -7.99
C PRO A 2 -9.29 4.95 -8.26
N LEU A 3 -8.25 4.29 -7.76
CA LEU A 3 -6.88 4.69 -8.07
C LEU A 3 -6.59 4.36 -9.54
N THR A 4 -5.93 5.28 -10.22
CA THR A 4 -5.44 5.09 -11.60
C THR A 4 -4.00 5.54 -11.65
N LEU A 5 -3.28 5.18 -12.70
CA LEU A 5 -1.90 5.63 -12.88
C LEU A 5 -1.76 7.16 -12.82
N ASP A 6 -2.75 7.87 -13.36
CA ASP A 6 -2.78 9.33 -13.41
C ASP A 6 -3.00 10.00 -12.05
N ASN A 7 -3.63 9.32 -11.08
CA ASN A 7 -4.04 9.93 -9.82
C ASN A 7 -3.35 9.34 -8.58
N ILE A 8 -2.71 8.16 -8.71
CA ILE A 8 -2.26 7.39 -7.56
C ILE A 8 -1.23 8.13 -6.71
N GLU A 9 -0.29 8.82 -7.33
CA GLU A 9 0.74 9.58 -6.61
C GLU A 9 0.14 10.77 -5.85
N GLY A 10 -0.74 11.54 -6.50
CA GLY A 10 -1.39 12.69 -5.86
C GLY A 10 -2.26 12.26 -4.68
N GLU A 11 -3.03 11.18 -4.85
CA GLU A 11 -3.85 10.61 -3.78
C GLU A 11 -3.00 10.01 -2.65
N PHE A 12 -1.86 9.41 -2.98
CA PHE A 12 -0.92 8.87 -2.00
C PHE A 12 -0.30 9.98 -1.16
N LEU A 13 0.21 11.05 -1.79
CA LEU A 13 0.77 12.21 -1.10
C LEU A 13 -0.26 12.98 -0.27
N ARG A 14 -1.54 12.98 -0.68
CA ARG A 14 -2.61 13.56 0.11
C ARG A 14 -2.89 12.76 1.38
N ARG A 15 -2.71 11.43 1.34
CA ARG A 15 -2.91 10.55 2.50
C ARG A 15 -1.67 10.51 3.40
N PHE A 16 -0.49 10.47 2.81
CA PHE A 16 0.81 10.37 3.49
C PHE A 16 1.71 11.54 3.09
N PRO A 17 1.44 12.76 3.59
CA PRO A 17 2.21 13.95 3.18
C PRO A 17 3.70 13.87 3.56
N ASP A 18 4.02 13.15 4.63
CA ASP A 18 5.39 13.07 5.17
C ASP A 18 6.36 12.33 4.25
N VAL A 19 5.87 11.51 3.32
CA VAL A 19 6.73 10.75 2.39
C VAL A 19 6.99 11.47 1.06
N ALA A 20 6.57 12.74 0.94
CA ALA A 20 6.76 13.54 -0.27
C ALA A 20 8.22 13.71 -0.69
N ALA A 21 9.17 13.65 0.24
CA ALA A 21 10.59 13.62 -0.09
C ALA A 21 10.98 12.30 -0.77
N ALA A 22 10.61 11.16 -0.18
CA ALA A 22 10.91 9.83 -0.71
C ALA A 22 10.29 9.58 -2.10
N VAL A 23 9.07 10.08 -2.34
CA VAL A 23 8.42 10.01 -3.66
C VAL A 23 9.23 10.79 -4.71
N ARG A 24 9.76 11.97 -4.37
CA ARG A 24 10.56 12.79 -5.31
C ARG A 24 11.93 12.22 -5.64
N GLU A 25 12.52 11.43 -4.74
CA GLU A 25 13.84 10.84 -4.93
C GLU A 25 13.83 9.65 -5.92
N ASP A 26 12.69 8.99 -6.11
CA ASP A 26 12.54 7.88 -7.04
C ASP A 26 12.14 8.35 -8.45
N ALA A 27 13.13 8.78 -9.23
CA ALA A 27 12.93 9.28 -10.60
C ALA A 27 12.75 8.16 -11.67
N GLY A 28 12.88 6.89 -11.29
CA GLY A 28 13.08 5.79 -12.26
C GLY A 28 11.84 4.97 -12.62
N MET A 29 10.72 5.14 -11.90
CA MET A 29 9.54 4.28 -12.01
C MET A 29 8.29 5.07 -12.38
N ASP A 30 7.30 4.36 -12.94
CA ASP A 30 5.96 4.90 -13.10
C ASP A 30 5.32 5.23 -11.73
N PRO A 31 4.30 6.11 -11.67
CA PRO A 31 3.69 6.55 -10.42
C PRO A 31 3.25 5.41 -9.49
N ALA A 32 2.71 4.30 -10.02
CA ALA A 32 2.26 3.19 -9.20
C ALA A 32 3.43 2.42 -8.60
N GLY A 33 4.51 2.21 -9.36
CA GLY A 33 5.73 1.58 -8.87
C GLY A 33 6.44 2.41 -7.80
N ARG A 34 6.49 3.73 -7.98
CA ARG A 34 7.02 4.67 -6.98
C ARG A 34 6.22 4.61 -5.68
N VAL A 35 4.90 4.66 -5.77
CA VAL A 35 4.01 4.59 -4.61
C VAL A 35 4.15 3.24 -3.88
N ASP A 36 4.20 2.11 -4.59
CA ASP A 36 4.47 0.80 -3.98
C ASP A 36 5.80 0.80 -3.20
N TRP A 37 6.87 1.31 -3.81
CA TRP A 37 8.16 1.34 -3.17
C TRP A 37 8.16 2.19 -1.90
N VAL A 38 7.60 3.40 -1.95
CA VAL A 38 7.53 4.30 -0.79
C VAL A 38 6.62 3.74 0.31
N LEU A 39 5.46 3.18 -0.06
CA LEU A 39 4.57 2.52 0.89
C LEU A 39 5.31 1.46 1.69
N ARG A 40 6.08 0.59 1.01
CA ARG A 40 6.79 -0.52 1.64
C ARG A 40 7.99 -0.11 2.49
N HIS A 41 8.73 0.92 2.09
CA HIS A 41 9.99 1.28 2.76
C HIS A 41 9.85 2.43 3.77
N TYR A 42 8.81 3.26 3.65
CA TYR A 42 8.65 4.46 4.47
C TYR A 42 7.33 4.50 5.24
N VAL A 43 6.23 4.03 4.68
CA VAL A 43 4.94 4.12 5.39
C VAL A 43 4.75 2.91 6.31
N MET A 44 4.82 1.71 5.75
CA MET A 44 4.56 0.44 6.45
C MET A 44 5.47 0.23 7.68
N PRO A 45 6.80 0.41 7.62
CA PRO A 45 7.66 0.19 8.78
C PRO A 45 7.41 1.18 9.91
N ASN A 46 7.06 2.43 9.59
CA ASN A 46 6.76 3.45 10.58
C ASN A 46 5.37 3.29 11.22
N ALA A 47 4.52 2.42 10.66
CA ALA A 47 3.18 2.16 11.17
C ALA A 47 3.12 1.03 12.21
N ILE A 48 4.07 0.08 12.24
CA ILE A 48 3.97 -1.21 12.96
C ILE A 48 3.53 -1.10 14.43
N ASP A 49 4.00 -0.07 15.15
CA ASP A 49 3.68 0.14 16.57
C ASP A 49 2.60 1.20 16.82
N ASN A 50 1.94 1.69 15.75
CA ASN A 50 0.92 2.72 15.80
C ASN A 50 -0.37 2.25 15.12
N ARG A 51 -1.37 1.92 15.93
CA ARG A 51 -2.68 1.43 15.48
C ARG A 51 -3.37 2.36 14.48
N ASP A 52 -3.33 3.67 14.71
CA ASP A 52 -4.00 4.62 13.83
C ASP A 52 -3.30 4.65 12.47
N ALA A 53 -1.97 4.68 12.46
CA ALA A 53 -1.17 4.62 11.23
C ALA A 53 -1.38 3.31 10.46
N LEU A 54 -1.49 2.17 11.16
CA LEU A 54 -1.80 0.88 10.54
C LEU A 54 -3.15 0.90 9.82
N ARG A 55 -4.18 1.45 10.46
CA ARG A 55 -5.49 1.60 9.83
C ARG A 55 -5.40 2.43 8.55
N GLU A 56 -4.59 3.50 8.54
CA GLU A 56 -4.41 4.30 7.33
C GLU A 56 -3.71 3.53 6.20
N VAL A 57 -2.75 2.67 6.55
CA VAL A 57 -2.08 1.76 5.61
C VAL A 57 -3.09 0.77 5.02
N PHE A 58 -3.92 0.16 5.85
CA PHE A 58 -4.91 -0.81 5.38
C PHE A 58 -6.00 -0.17 4.53
N ASP A 59 -6.53 1.00 4.93
CA ASP A 59 -7.44 1.80 4.09
C ASP A 59 -6.85 2.07 2.69
N TRP A 60 -5.53 2.35 2.63
CA TRP A 60 -4.83 2.57 1.37
C TRP A 60 -4.74 1.29 0.54
N ILE A 61 -4.41 0.15 1.17
CA ILE A 61 -4.36 -1.16 0.52
C ILE A 61 -5.74 -1.52 -0.05
N GLU A 62 -6.82 -1.31 0.68
CA GLU A 62 -8.19 -1.53 0.17
C GLU A 62 -8.49 -0.71 -1.09
N ARG A 63 -8.07 0.56 -1.12
CA ARG A 63 -8.23 1.39 -2.32
C ARG A 63 -7.40 0.87 -3.50
N LEU A 64 -6.21 0.31 -3.27
CA LEU A 64 -5.43 -0.34 -4.31
C LEU A 64 -6.16 -1.59 -4.85
N MET A 65 -6.77 -2.38 -3.97
CA MET A 65 -7.53 -3.58 -4.34
C MET A 65 -8.77 -3.26 -5.17
N GLN A 66 -9.35 -2.06 -5.00
CA GLN A 66 -10.48 -1.58 -5.80
C GLN A 66 -10.08 -0.97 -7.16
N SER A 67 -8.78 -0.80 -7.43
CA SER A 67 -8.30 -0.32 -8.73
C SER A 67 -8.53 -1.36 -9.82
N GLN A 68 -8.94 -0.89 -11.01
CA GLN A 68 -9.02 -1.65 -12.26
C GLN A 68 -8.01 -1.15 -13.31
N ASP A 69 -7.10 -0.25 -12.91
CA ASP A 69 -6.04 0.25 -13.78
C ASP A 69 -4.95 -0.84 -13.92
N PRO A 70 -4.63 -1.32 -15.14
CA PRO A 70 -3.74 -2.47 -15.32
C PRO A 70 -2.35 -2.29 -14.71
N LEU A 71 -1.80 -1.07 -14.68
CA LEU A 71 -0.48 -0.85 -14.11
C LEU A 71 -0.54 -0.83 -12.58
N VAL A 72 -1.59 -0.24 -12.01
CA VAL A 72 -1.84 -0.32 -10.56
C VAL A 72 -2.08 -1.77 -10.12
N GLU A 73 -2.84 -2.55 -10.88
CA GLU A 73 -3.06 -3.98 -10.62
C GLU A 73 -1.74 -4.77 -10.65
N TYR A 74 -0.88 -4.52 -11.65
CA TYR A 74 0.44 -5.16 -11.74
C TYR A 74 1.28 -4.91 -10.48
N TRP A 75 1.40 -3.65 -10.06
CA TRP A 75 2.20 -3.29 -8.89
C TRP A 75 1.60 -3.84 -7.59
N ARG A 76 0.28 -3.76 -7.43
CA ARG A 76 -0.46 -4.35 -6.31
C ARG A 76 -0.20 -5.85 -6.22
N ASP A 77 -0.44 -6.60 -7.29
CA ASP A 77 -0.47 -8.06 -7.24
C ASP A 77 0.94 -8.66 -7.14
N VAL A 78 1.89 -8.14 -7.93
CA VAL A 78 3.24 -8.72 -8.03
C VAL A 78 4.14 -8.32 -6.86
N ARG A 79 4.03 -7.09 -6.35
CA ARG A 79 4.96 -6.56 -5.34
C ARG A 79 4.32 -6.48 -3.97
N LEU A 80 3.16 -5.83 -3.85
CA LEU A 80 2.54 -5.59 -2.55
C LEU A 80 1.93 -6.87 -1.98
N LEU A 81 1.02 -7.50 -2.72
CA LEU A 81 0.38 -8.76 -2.31
C LEU A 81 1.38 -9.91 -2.35
N GLY A 82 2.02 -10.13 -3.51
CA GLY A 82 2.87 -11.29 -3.75
C GLY A 82 4.19 -11.35 -2.94
N ARG A 83 4.66 -10.25 -2.34
CA ARG A 83 5.94 -10.25 -1.60
C ARG A 83 5.87 -9.66 -0.20
N THR A 84 5.03 -8.65 0.02
CA THR A 84 5.03 -7.93 1.30
C THR A 84 3.93 -8.42 2.22
N LEU A 85 2.67 -8.42 1.77
CA LEU A 85 1.56 -8.86 2.60
C LEU A 85 1.53 -10.38 2.82
N ALA A 86 2.16 -11.16 1.95
CA ALA A 86 2.35 -12.60 2.16
C ALA A 86 3.48 -12.95 3.15
N SER A 87 4.22 -11.97 3.67
CA SER A 87 5.31 -12.23 4.62
C SER A 87 4.77 -12.54 6.03
N PRO A 88 5.37 -13.48 6.78
CA PRO A 88 4.90 -13.85 8.11
C PRO A 88 4.80 -12.68 9.11
N GLU A 89 5.71 -11.71 8.98
CA GLU A 89 5.74 -10.50 9.79
C GLU A 89 4.48 -9.66 9.56
N TRP A 90 4.14 -9.38 8.30
CA TRP A 90 2.95 -8.59 7.98
C TRP A 90 1.64 -9.34 8.22
N THR A 91 1.60 -10.65 7.98
CA THR A 91 0.42 -11.48 8.28
C THR A 91 0.07 -11.37 9.77
N ALA A 92 1.05 -11.51 10.66
CA ALA A 92 0.82 -11.40 12.10
C ALA A 92 0.33 -10.00 12.51
N ILE A 93 0.86 -8.93 11.89
CA ILE A 93 0.42 -7.55 12.16
C ILE A 93 -1.01 -7.35 11.65
N ALA A 94 -1.34 -7.80 10.44
CA ALA A 94 -2.68 -7.74 9.89
C ALA A 94 -3.72 -8.43 10.80
N GLU A 95 -3.42 -9.64 11.26
CA GLU A 95 -4.29 -10.40 12.17
C GLU A 95 -4.50 -9.68 13.51
N ALA A 96 -3.43 -9.08 14.07
CA ALA A 96 -3.49 -8.41 15.36
C ALA A 96 -4.27 -7.09 15.34
N TYR A 97 -4.22 -6.35 14.24
CA TYR A 97 -4.75 -4.99 14.18
C TYR A 97 -6.08 -4.85 13.43
N GLU A 98 -6.42 -5.78 12.53
CA GLU A 98 -7.60 -5.64 11.67
C GLU A 98 -8.57 -6.82 11.59
N GLY A 99 -8.30 -7.98 12.20
CA GLY A 99 -9.25 -9.10 12.11
C GLY A 99 -9.74 -9.38 10.66
N PRO A 100 -11.03 -9.70 10.41
CA PRO A 100 -11.50 -10.26 9.13
C PRO A 100 -11.36 -9.39 7.86
N LEU A 101 -10.91 -8.13 7.95
CA LEU A 101 -10.77 -7.20 6.82
C LEU A 101 -9.83 -7.70 5.71
N LEU A 102 -8.72 -8.36 6.06
CA LEU A 102 -7.81 -8.99 5.09
C LEU A 102 -8.08 -10.49 4.86
N ALA A 103 -8.70 -11.19 5.82
CA ALA A 103 -8.99 -12.62 5.71
C ALA A 103 -9.92 -12.97 4.53
N GLY A 104 -10.82 -12.06 4.14
CA GLY A 104 -11.70 -12.22 2.98
C GLY A 104 -11.02 -12.14 1.61
N HIS A 105 -9.78 -11.63 1.54
CA HIS A 105 -9.01 -11.53 0.29
C HIS A 105 -8.02 -12.68 0.09
N TRP A 106 -7.54 -13.29 1.18
CA TRP A 106 -6.62 -14.42 1.13
C TRP A 106 -7.30 -15.79 1.27
N GLY A 107 -8.59 -15.82 1.62
CA GLY A 107 -9.40 -17.02 1.71
C GLY A 107 -10.13 -17.36 0.41
N ARG A 108 -9.40 -17.86 -0.60
CA ARG A 108 -9.91 -18.78 -1.63
C ARG A 108 -8.80 -19.69 -2.16
#